data_AF-A0A314L5Q9-F1
#
_entry.id   AF-A0A314L5Q9-F1
#
_cell.length_a   1.000
_cell.length_b   1.000
_cell.length_c   1.000
_cell.angle_alpha   90.00
_cell.angle_beta   90.00
_cell.angle_gamma   90.00
#
_symmetry.space_group_name_H-M   'P 1'
#
loop_
_entity.id
_entity.type
_entity.pdbx_description
1 polymer ?
#
loop_
_entity_poly.entity_id
_entity_poly.type
_entity_poly.pdbx_seq_one_letter_code
_entity_poly.pdbx_strand_id
1 'polypeptide(L)'
;MATKETPAVSLPPVPPLGSSEDAPLLITDEEQRETKINLHPLSMLNPPPNPGLWSECSSNIHEESKTIISHIKSVLVFQLTSGSIENVEDMVKCANNAFFSLDILDADYTSFYKDVKNFIAYHFDLLATKSQREMQSFPEPKTRYEDAISCAKGHKDEIFRIQDDMVAIMKKKETFERQMVEAMELIGRLKQCVDVLKQNEEALKHKKQKCVADHVVASLKVQNLHTQVEAAKDVLREIEQRENQLSMALSLPLVA
;
A
#
# COMPACT_ATOMS: atom_id res chain seq x y z
N MET A 1 53.46 25.71 -1.19
CA MET A 1 53.15 25.65 0.25
C MET A 1 52.44 24.32 0.46
N ALA A 2 53.00 23.26 1.07
CA ALA A 2 53.98 23.17 2.16
C ALA A 2 53.47 23.91 3.44
N THR A 3 53.33 23.29 4.62
CA THR A 3 53.81 21.95 5.08
C THR A 3 53.17 21.54 6.42
N LYS A 4 53.04 20.22 6.69
CA LYS A 4 53.17 19.52 8.02
C LYS A 4 52.26 19.99 9.19
N GLU A 5 52.04 19.30 10.32
CA GLU A 5 52.56 18.09 11.03
C GLU A 5 51.31 17.30 11.57
N THR A 6 51.29 16.11 12.19
CA THR A 6 52.08 14.84 12.19
C THR A 6 51.23 13.77 12.93
N PRO A 7 51.27 12.46 12.58
CA PRO A 7 50.31 11.45 13.06
C PRO A 7 50.68 10.77 14.39
N ALA A 8 49.68 10.17 15.08
CA ALA A 8 49.88 9.31 16.25
C ALA A 8 49.49 7.85 15.96
N VAL A 9 50.46 6.95 16.07
CA VAL A 9 50.30 5.49 15.99
C VAL A 9 50.23 4.93 17.41
N SER A 10 49.39 3.93 17.66
CA SER A 10 49.44 3.11 18.88
C SER A 10 49.50 1.63 18.52
N LEU A 11 50.47 0.92 19.10
CA LEU A 11 50.77 -0.50 18.92
C LEU A 11 50.06 -1.36 19.99
N PRO A 12 49.85 -2.67 19.74
CA PRO A 12 49.17 -3.55 20.69
C PRO A 12 50.10 -4.02 21.84
N PRO A 13 49.57 -4.33 23.04
CA PRO A 13 50.34 -4.96 24.11
C PRO A 13 50.53 -6.48 23.90
N VAL A 14 51.71 -6.97 24.31
CA VAL A 14 52.13 -8.38 24.28
C VAL A 14 51.66 -9.11 25.56
N PRO A 15 51.30 -10.41 25.53
CA PRO A 15 50.85 -11.15 26.70
C PRO A 15 52.01 -11.63 27.62
N PRO A 16 51.77 -11.80 28.93
CA PRO A 16 52.69 -12.49 29.82
C PRO A 16 52.43 -14.02 29.86
N LEU A 17 53.49 -14.83 29.83
CA LEU A 17 53.42 -16.26 30.10
C LEU A 17 53.56 -16.56 31.61
N GLY A 18 52.75 -17.49 32.11
CA GLY A 18 53.14 -18.45 33.14
C GLY A 18 52.80 -18.12 34.61
N SER A 19 51.84 -18.86 35.16
CA SER A 19 52.12 -19.80 36.26
C SER A 19 51.00 -20.84 36.36
N SER A 20 51.36 -22.05 36.81
CA SER A 20 50.45 -23.10 37.23
C SER A 20 49.91 -22.80 38.63
N GLU A 21 48.63 -23.09 38.92
CA GLU A 21 48.22 -24.10 39.91
C GLU A 21 46.69 -24.09 40.16
N ASP A 22 46.14 -25.31 40.10
CA ASP A 22 45.00 -25.87 40.83
C ASP A 22 43.83 -24.98 41.29
N ALA A 23 42.70 -25.08 40.59
CA ALA A 23 41.37 -24.85 41.14
C ALA A 23 40.35 -25.73 40.39
N PRO A 24 39.61 -26.63 41.06
CA PRO A 24 38.62 -27.45 40.39
C PRO A 24 37.46 -26.57 39.92
N LEU A 25 37.23 -26.55 38.61
CA LEU A 25 36.02 -25.94 38.04
C LEU A 25 34.80 -26.63 38.64
N LEU A 26 34.02 -25.84 39.35
CA LEU A 26 32.79 -26.26 40.02
C LEU A 26 31.77 -26.56 38.91
N ILE A 27 31.71 -27.84 38.51
CA ILE A 27 30.71 -28.34 37.56
C ILE A 27 29.34 -28.10 38.22
N THR A 28 28.58 -27.16 37.67
CA THR A 28 27.16 -27.00 38.00
C THR A 28 26.42 -28.27 37.55
N ASP A 29 25.71 -28.89 38.49
CA ASP A 29 24.99 -30.18 38.39
C ASP A 29 23.81 -30.19 37.37
N GLU A 30 23.73 -29.17 36.51
CA GLU A 30 22.71 -29.00 35.49
C GLU A 30 23.08 -29.73 34.17
N GLU A 31 24.34 -29.67 33.71
CA GLU A 31 24.74 -30.21 32.38
C GLU A 31 24.94 -31.74 32.34
N GLN A 32 25.09 -32.42 33.48
CA GLN A 32 25.20 -33.88 33.50
C GLN A 32 23.85 -34.62 33.34
N ARG A 33 22.71 -33.90 33.32
CA ARG A 33 21.39 -34.54 33.11
C ARG A 33 21.03 -34.79 31.64
N GLU A 34 21.81 -34.30 30.68
CA GLU A 34 21.56 -34.50 29.24
C GLU A 34 22.27 -35.71 28.61
N THR A 35 22.98 -36.53 29.40
CA THR A 35 23.51 -37.84 28.96
C THR A 35 22.81 -39.04 29.62
N LYS A 36 21.57 -38.86 30.10
CA LYS A 36 20.67 -39.98 30.43
C LYS A 36 20.25 -40.65 29.11
N ILE A 37 21.05 -41.63 28.71
CA ILE A 37 20.96 -42.52 27.53
C ILE A 37 19.54 -42.59 26.96
N ASN A 38 19.40 -42.24 25.68
CA ASN A 38 18.15 -42.24 24.90
C ASN A 38 17.65 -43.69 24.64
N LEU A 39 17.37 -44.41 25.73
CA LEU A 39 16.81 -45.76 25.71
C LEU A 39 15.30 -45.64 25.48
N HIS A 40 14.82 -46.39 24.49
CA HIS A 40 13.39 -46.61 24.30
C HIS A 40 12.74 -46.98 25.64
N PRO A 41 11.67 -46.32 26.12
CA PRO A 41 11.18 -46.54 27.50
C PRO A 41 10.84 -48.00 27.83
N LEU A 42 10.36 -48.77 26.84
CA LEU A 42 10.13 -50.22 26.95
C LEU A 42 11.40 -51.05 27.24
N SER A 43 12.60 -50.53 27.02
CA SER A 43 13.88 -51.16 27.40
C SER A 43 14.14 -51.09 28.91
N MET A 44 13.41 -50.26 29.64
CA MET A 44 13.42 -50.20 31.11
C MET A 44 12.34 -51.10 31.75
N LEU A 45 11.53 -51.79 30.95
CA LEU A 45 10.51 -52.73 31.43
C LEU A 45 11.20 -54.06 31.80
N ASN A 46 10.84 -54.62 32.96
CA ASN A 46 11.36 -55.92 33.41
C ASN A 46 11.08 -57.02 32.36
N PRO A 47 11.92 -58.07 32.26
CA PRO A 47 11.66 -59.19 31.37
C PRO A 47 10.33 -59.89 31.71
N PRO A 48 9.70 -60.58 30.74
CA PRO A 48 8.50 -61.37 31.00
C PRO A 48 8.78 -62.49 32.02
N PRO A 49 7.76 -62.97 32.75
CA PRO A 49 7.91 -64.03 33.73
C PRO A 49 8.52 -65.28 33.08
N ASN A 50 9.51 -65.88 33.74
CA ASN A 50 10.33 -66.95 33.18
C ASN A 50 9.59 -68.30 33.22
N PRO A 51 9.12 -68.87 32.08
CA PRO A 51 8.23 -70.04 32.10
C PRO A 51 8.92 -71.35 32.52
N GLY A 52 10.25 -71.36 32.64
CA GLY A 52 11.05 -72.59 32.70
C GLY A 52 11.50 -73.05 34.09
N LEU A 53 11.23 -72.31 35.17
CA LEU A 53 11.87 -72.58 36.48
C LEU A 53 10.98 -73.29 37.53
N TRP A 54 9.66 -73.32 37.36
CA TRP A 54 8.71 -73.74 38.42
C TRP A 54 7.76 -74.88 37.99
N SER A 55 8.05 -75.57 36.88
CA SER A 55 7.15 -76.55 36.24
C SER A 55 6.88 -77.85 37.05
N GLU A 56 7.44 -78.02 38.24
CA GLU A 56 7.26 -79.24 39.07
C GLU A 56 6.48 -78.99 40.38
N CYS A 57 5.97 -77.79 40.64
CA CYS A 57 5.18 -77.54 41.87
C CYS A 57 4.02 -76.55 41.69
N SER A 58 2.95 -76.96 40.98
CA SER A 58 1.68 -76.23 41.06
C SER A 58 0.45 -77.12 40.93
N SER A 59 -0.34 -77.18 42.01
CA SER A 59 -1.81 -77.29 41.95
C SER A 59 -2.44 -77.02 43.32
N ASN A 60 -2.18 -75.85 43.92
CA ASN A 60 -3.07 -75.17 44.88
C ASN A 60 -2.54 -73.78 45.26
N ILE A 61 -2.71 -72.80 44.37
CA ILE A 61 -2.63 -71.37 44.75
C ILE A 61 -3.84 -71.06 45.64
N HIS A 62 -3.61 -70.57 46.86
CA HIS A 62 -4.67 -70.20 47.81
C HIS A 62 -5.63 -69.16 47.20
N GLU A 63 -6.94 -69.23 47.50
CA GLU A 63 -7.93 -68.29 46.94
C GLU A 63 -7.63 -66.82 47.31
N GLU A 64 -7.02 -66.60 48.47
CA GLU A 64 -6.51 -65.27 48.87
C GLU A 64 -5.43 -64.77 47.91
N SER A 65 -4.46 -65.61 47.53
CA SER A 65 -3.41 -65.24 46.57
C SER A 65 -3.99 -64.93 45.19
N LYS A 66 -5.01 -65.68 44.72
CA LYS A 66 -5.72 -65.34 43.47
C LYS A 66 -6.42 -63.98 43.55
N THR A 67 -7.00 -63.67 44.71
CA THR A 67 -7.65 -62.37 44.98
C THR A 67 -6.63 -61.24 44.97
N ILE A 68 -5.46 -61.42 45.60
CA ILE A 68 -4.35 -60.46 45.61
C ILE A 68 -3.78 -60.25 44.20
N ILE A 69 -3.56 -61.32 43.42
CA ILE A 69 -3.11 -61.25 42.02
C ILE A 69 -4.09 -60.45 41.16
N SER A 70 -5.40 -60.70 41.30
CA SER A 70 -6.45 -59.95 40.60
C SER A 70 -6.42 -58.47 41.00
N HIS A 71 -6.27 -58.18 42.30
CA HIS A 71 -6.17 -56.82 42.81
C HIS A 71 -4.96 -56.07 42.23
N ILE A 72 -3.76 -56.66 42.26
CA ILE A 72 -2.53 -56.07 41.68
C ILE A 72 -2.74 -55.74 40.19
N LYS A 73 -3.28 -56.69 39.40
CA LYS A 73 -3.59 -56.47 37.98
C LYS A 73 -4.58 -55.30 37.79
N SER A 74 -5.64 -55.24 38.61
CA SER A 74 -6.63 -54.15 38.54
C SER A 74 -6.07 -52.78 38.92
N VAL A 75 -5.21 -52.71 39.94
CA VAL A 75 -4.56 -51.47 40.41
C VAL A 75 -3.61 -50.92 39.36
N LEU A 76 -2.82 -51.78 38.71
CA LEU A 76 -1.95 -51.33 37.62
C LEU A 76 -2.75 -50.79 36.43
N VAL A 77 -3.81 -51.49 36.00
CA VAL A 77 -4.68 -51.01 34.91
C VAL A 77 -5.28 -49.66 35.26
N PHE A 78 -5.78 -49.47 36.49
CA PHE A 78 -6.31 -48.19 36.95
C PHE A 78 -5.24 -47.09 36.93
N GLN A 79 -4.05 -47.34 37.49
CA GLN A 79 -2.95 -46.36 37.47
C GLN A 79 -2.59 -45.92 36.05
N LEU A 80 -2.40 -46.88 35.13
CA LEU A 80 -2.02 -46.60 33.75
C LEU A 80 -3.13 -45.90 32.94
N THR A 81 -4.41 -46.20 33.19
CA THR A 81 -5.55 -45.67 32.40
C THR A 81 -6.23 -44.44 33.00
N SER A 82 -6.00 -44.14 34.28
CA SER A 82 -6.60 -43.00 34.99
C SER A 82 -6.20 -41.62 34.47
N GLY A 83 -5.17 -41.53 33.64
CA GLY A 83 -4.58 -40.25 33.19
C GLY A 83 -3.76 -39.53 34.27
N SER A 84 -3.55 -40.13 35.44
CA SER A 84 -2.73 -39.56 36.53
C SER A 84 -1.22 -39.65 36.28
N ILE A 85 -0.79 -40.50 35.34
CA ILE A 85 0.61 -40.69 34.97
C ILE A 85 0.80 -40.14 33.56
N GLU A 86 1.37 -38.93 33.46
CA GLU A 86 1.59 -38.23 32.18
C GLU A 86 2.90 -38.66 31.48
N ASN A 87 3.88 -39.17 32.25
CA ASN A 87 5.20 -39.55 31.78
C ASN A 87 5.35 -41.07 31.62
N VAL A 88 5.85 -41.49 30.45
CA VAL A 88 6.12 -42.90 30.10
C VAL A 88 7.12 -43.55 31.06
N GLU A 89 8.12 -42.81 31.58
CA GLU A 89 9.08 -43.36 32.56
C GLU A 89 8.37 -43.81 33.85
N ASP A 90 7.35 -43.08 34.29
CA ASP A 90 6.60 -43.38 35.50
C ASP A 90 5.56 -44.49 35.27
N MET A 91 5.01 -44.60 34.05
CA MET A 91 4.20 -45.75 33.64
C MET A 91 5.00 -47.06 33.71
N VAL A 92 6.27 -47.04 33.27
CA VAL A 92 7.18 -48.19 33.34
C VAL A 92 7.53 -48.53 34.80
N LYS A 93 7.77 -47.55 35.67
CA LYS A 93 7.99 -47.79 37.12
C LYS A 93 6.77 -48.47 37.77
N CYS A 94 5.56 -47.97 37.52
CA CYS A 94 4.33 -48.61 38.01
C CYS A 94 4.18 -50.05 37.52
N ALA A 95 4.43 -50.30 36.23
CA ALA A 95 4.39 -51.65 35.66
C ALA A 95 5.41 -52.59 36.32
N ASN A 96 6.67 -52.17 36.46
CA ASN A 96 7.73 -52.96 37.08
C ASN A 96 7.43 -53.31 38.55
N ASN A 97 6.88 -52.38 39.33
CA ASN A 97 6.47 -52.63 40.73
C ASN A 97 5.35 -53.68 40.83
N ALA A 98 4.39 -53.64 39.91
CA ALA A 98 3.31 -54.62 39.83
C ALA A 98 3.82 -55.99 39.37
N PHE A 99 4.71 -56.05 38.37
CA PHE A 99 5.32 -57.32 37.93
C PHE A 99 6.16 -57.97 39.03
N PHE A 100 7.00 -57.21 39.74
CA PHE A 100 7.75 -57.70 40.89
C PHE A 100 6.84 -58.30 41.99
N SER A 101 5.68 -57.68 42.22
CA SER A 101 4.68 -58.19 43.16
C SER A 101 3.99 -59.47 42.67
N LEU A 102 3.88 -59.66 41.35
CA LEU A 102 3.32 -60.87 40.73
C LEU A 102 4.34 -62.01 40.66
N ASP A 103 5.63 -61.71 40.48
CA ASP A 103 6.74 -62.68 40.55
C ASP A 103 6.84 -63.31 41.96
N ILE A 104 6.72 -62.49 43.02
CA ILE A 104 6.70 -62.98 44.42
C ILE A 104 5.54 -63.96 44.68
N LEU A 105 4.44 -63.83 43.94
CA LEU A 105 3.23 -64.64 44.09
C LEU A 105 3.18 -65.83 43.11
N ASP A 106 4.25 -66.08 42.35
CA ASP A 106 4.36 -67.11 41.30
C ASP A 106 3.14 -67.11 40.34
N ALA A 107 2.73 -65.91 39.93
CA ALA A 107 1.54 -65.72 39.12
C ALA A 107 1.86 -65.84 37.62
N ASP A 108 1.04 -66.55 36.84
CA ASP A 108 1.06 -66.32 35.38
C ASP A 108 0.42 -64.95 35.06
N TYR A 109 1.24 -64.07 34.51
CA TYR A 109 0.84 -62.78 33.99
C TYR A 109 1.37 -62.53 32.57
N THR A 110 1.71 -63.58 31.81
CA THR A 110 2.33 -63.50 30.47
C THR A 110 1.49 -62.67 29.49
N SER A 111 0.17 -62.88 29.45
CA SER A 111 -0.76 -62.09 28.63
C SER A 111 -0.84 -60.64 29.11
N PHE A 112 -1.01 -60.45 30.42
CA PHE A 112 -1.11 -59.15 31.06
C PHE A 112 0.14 -58.28 30.85
N TYR A 113 1.33 -58.87 30.92
CA TYR A 113 2.61 -58.21 30.60
C TYR A 113 2.62 -57.66 29.17
N LYS A 114 2.15 -58.45 28.20
CA LYS A 114 2.05 -58.04 26.80
C LYS A 114 1.10 -56.86 26.62
N ASP A 115 -0.06 -56.89 27.28
CA ASP A 115 -1.06 -55.82 27.18
C ASP A 115 -0.55 -54.50 27.78
N VAL A 116 0.07 -54.56 28.96
CA VAL A 116 0.72 -53.40 29.61
C VAL A 116 1.86 -52.85 28.74
N LYS A 117 2.72 -53.72 28.19
CA LYS A 117 3.81 -53.31 27.29
C LYS A 117 3.28 -52.58 26.05
N ASN A 118 2.22 -53.10 25.42
CA ASN A 118 1.58 -52.47 24.26
C ASN A 118 0.95 -51.11 24.61
N PHE A 119 0.32 -51.00 25.79
CA PHE A 119 -0.29 -49.76 26.25
C PHE A 119 0.74 -48.65 26.48
N ILE A 120 1.87 -48.97 27.13
CA ILE A 120 2.98 -48.03 27.34
C ILE A 120 3.60 -47.62 25.98
N ALA A 121 3.75 -48.55 25.03
CA ALA A 121 4.22 -48.26 23.68
C ALA A 121 3.31 -47.24 22.95
N TYR A 122 2.01 -47.50 22.95
CA TYR A 122 1.02 -46.61 22.34
C TYR A 122 1.03 -45.20 22.94
N HIS A 123 1.16 -45.07 24.27
CA HIS A 123 1.27 -43.77 24.93
C HIS A 123 2.53 -42.99 24.51
N PHE A 124 3.66 -43.68 24.34
CA PHE A 124 4.91 -43.06 23.85
C PHE A 124 4.76 -42.56 22.40
N ASP A 125 4.25 -43.38 21.49
CA ASP A 125 4.03 -43.00 20.09
C ASP A 125 3.04 -41.83 19.95
N LEU A 126 1.99 -41.82 20.78
CA LEU A 126 1.01 -40.74 20.83
C LEU A 126 1.62 -39.41 21.29
N LEU A 127 2.51 -39.44 22.29
CA LEU A 127 3.23 -38.25 22.78
C LEU A 127 4.20 -37.71 21.71
N ALA A 128 4.97 -38.59 21.06
CA ALA A 128 5.85 -38.21 19.96
C ALA A 128 5.07 -37.54 18.81
N THR A 129 3.91 -38.11 18.44
CA THR A 129 3.04 -37.58 17.38
C THR A 129 2.41 -36.23 17.76
N LYS A 130 2.05 -36.01 19.03
CA LYS A 130 1.55 -34.72 19.53
C LYS A 130 2.62 -33.63 19.47
N SER A 131 3.83 -33.93 19.96
CA SER A 131 4.98 -33.00 19.90
C SER A 131 5.30 -32.60 18.45
N GLN A 132 5.32 -33.57 17.52
CA GLN A 132 5.51 -33.30 16.10
C GLN A 132 4.42 -32.38 15.52
N ARG A 133 3.15 -32.57 15.91
CA ARG A 133 2.03 -31.69 15.50
C ARG A 133 2.22 -30.26 16.02
N GLU A 134 2.68 -30.09 17.25
CA GLU A 134 2.88 -28.77 17.86
C GLU A 134 4.04 -28.02 17.18
N MET A 135 5.15 -28.71 16.89
CA MET A 135 6.26 -28.17 16.09
C MET A 135 5.85 -27.85 14.64
N GLN A 136 4.87 -28.58 14.08
CA GLN A 136 4.26 -28.31 12.77
C GLN A 136 3.03 -27.39 12.85
N SER A 137 2.71 -26.80 14.00
CA SER A 137 1.66 -25.79 14.07
C SER A 137 2.16 -24.53 13.36
N PHE A 138 1.38 -24.06 12.38
CA PHE A 138 1.83 -23.10 11.37
C PHE A 138 1.30 -21.67 11.67
N PRO A 139 2.02 -20.81 12.42
CA PRO A 139 1.62 -19.42 12.62
C PRO A 139 1.80 -18.57 11.34
N GLU A 140 2.86 -18.82 10.57
CA GLU A 140 3.30 -17.98 9.46
C GLU A 140 2.37 -17.97 8.23
N PRO A 141 1.74 -19.09 7.80
CA PRO A 141 0.76 -19.07 6.71
C PRO A 141 -0.52 -18.32 7.08
N LYS A 142 -0.90 -18.31 8.37
CA LYS A 142 -2.10 -17.61 8.85
C LYS A 142 -1.93 -16.09 8.75
N THR A 143 -0.81 -15.55 9.24
CA THR A 143 -0.51 -14.11 9.12
C THR A 143 -0.40 -13.71 7.65
N ARG A 144 0.34 -14.48 6.82
CA ARG A 144 0.43 -14.22 5.37
C ARG A 144 -0.95 -14.21 4.67
N TYR A 145 -1.92 -15.00 5.13
CA TYR A 145 -3.28 -15.01 4.60
C TYR A 145 -4.09 -13.77 5.03
N GLU A 146 -3.99 -13.37 6.30
CA GLU A 146 -4.64 -12.17 6.85
C GLU A 146 -4.08 -10.88 6.21
N ASP A 147 -2.77 -10.83 5.98
CA ASP A 147 -2.09 -9.76 5.21
C ASP A 147 -2.58 -9.72 3.76
N ALA A 148 -2.66 -10.87 3.08
CA ALA A 148 -3.13 -10.96 1.70
C ALA A 148 -4.58 -10.47 1.52
N ILE A 149 -5.48 -10.80 2.46
CA ILE A 149 -6.86 -10.26 2.48
C ILE A 149 -6.84 -8.74 2.64
N SER A 150 -6.04 -8.24 3.58
CA SER A 150 -5.96 -6.81 3.89
C SER A 150 -5.45 -6.00 2.68
N CYS A 151 -4.40 -6.48 2.01
CA CYS A 151 -3.89 -5.93 0.76
C CYS A 151 -4.93 -5.98 -0.37
N ALA A 152 -5.61 -7.13 -0.56
CA ALA A 152 -6.64 -7.28 -1.60
C ALA A 152 -7.82 -6.31 -1.40
N LYS A 153 -8.22 -6.06 -0.15
CA LYS A 153 -9.23 -5.06 0.19
C LYS A 153 -8.73 -3.65 -0.12
N GLY A 154 -7.51 -3.30 0.28
CA GLY A 154 -6.91 -1.99 0.00
C GLY A 154 -6.85 -1.67 -1.50
N HIS A 155 -6.45 -2.64 -2.33
CA HIS A 155 -6.47 -2.49 -3.79
C HIS A 155 -7.89 -2.34 -4.37
N LYS A 156 -8.88 -3.07 -3.83
CA LYS A 156 -10.28 -2.94 -4.26
C LYS A 156 -10.83 -1.53 -3.98
N ASP A 157 -10.53 -0.97 -2.81
CA ASP A 157 -10.98 0.38 -2.43
C ASP A 157 -10.29 1.47 -3.26
N GLU A 158 -9.02 1.29 -3.65
CA GLU A 158 -8.30 2.17 -4.58
C GLU A 158 -8.87 2.11 -6.00
N ILE A 159 -9.22 0.92 -6.51
CA ILE A 159 -9.86 0.77 -7.83
C ILE A 159 -11.17 1.56 -7.91
N PHE A 160 -12.00 1.57 -6.86
CA PHE A 160 -13.21 2.38 -6.84
C PHE A 160 -12.93 3.89 -6.86
N ARG A 161 -11.94 4.37 -6.09
CA ARG A 161 -11.53 5.79 -6.13
C ARG A 161 -11.10 6.21 -7.54
N ILE A 162 -10.27 5.40 -8.19
CA ILE A 162 -9.79 5.67 -9.56
C ILE A 162 -10.97 5.71 -10.54
N GLN A 163 -11.97 4.85 -10.39
CA GLN A 163 -13.17 4.86 -11.24
C GLN A 163 -14.00 6.14 -11.07
N ASP A 164 -14.22 6.59 -9.83
CA ASP A 164 -14.93 7.84 -9.55
C ASP A 164 -14.19 9.07 -10.12
N ASP A 165 -12.86 9.13 -9.94
CA ASP A 165 -12.00 10.18 -10.50
C ASP A 165 -12.03 10.18 -12.04
N MET A 166 -12.00 9.01 -12.68
CA MET A 166 -12.15 8.89 -14.14
C MET A 166 -13.48 9.47 -14.62
N VAL A 167 -14.60 9.17 -13.93
CA VAL A 167 -15.92 9.73 -14.26
C VAL A 167 -15.95 11.26 -14.09
N ALA A 168 -15.32 11.79 -13.04
CA ALA A 168 -15.21 13.23 -12.83
C ALA A 168 -14.37 13.92 -13.92
N ILE A 169 -13.27 13.30 -14.35
CA ILE A 169 -12.42 13.79 -15.43
C ILE A 169 -13.17 13.76 -16.78
N MET A 170 -13.91 12.68 -17.07
CA MET A 170 -14.71 12.59 -18.30
C MET A 170 -15.78 13.69 -18.40
N LYS A 171 -16.49 14.00 -17.30
CA LYS A 171 -17.47 15.10 -17.26
C LYS A 171 -16.82 16.48 -17.48
N LYS A 172 -15.64 16.71 -16.90
CA LYS A 172 -14.84 17.93 -17.16
C LYS A 172 -14.41 18.02 -18.62
N LYS A 173 -13.95 16.92 -19.22
CA LYS A 173 -13.57 16.84 -20.64
C LYS A 173 -14.75 17.23 -21.54
N GLU A 174 -15.92 16.61 -21.36
CA GLU A 174 -17.13 16.91 -22.16
C GLU A 174 -17.53 18.40 -22.04
N THR A 175 -17.37 18.98 -20.84
CA THR A 175 -17.66 20.40 -20.59
C THR A 175 -16.71 21.31 -21.38
N PHE A 176 -15.41 21.01 -21.40
CA PHE A 176 -14.44 21.74 -22.21
C PHE A 176 -14.66 21.56 -23.71
N GLU A 177 -15.03 20.36 -24.18
CA GLU A 177 -15.36 20.11 -25.58
C GLU A 177 -16.55 20.97 -26.04
N ARG A 178 -17.59 21.11 -25.21
CA ARG A 178 -18.73 22.01 -25.47
C ARG A 178 -18.30 23.48 -25.53
N GLN A 179 -17.51 23.94 -24.56
CA GLN A 179 -16.99 25.32 -24.52
C GLN A 179 -16.10 25.64 -25.75
N MET A 180 -15.32 24.68 -26.25
CA MET A 180 -14.53 24.86 -27.47
C MET A 180 -15.42 25.07 -28.70
N VAL A 181 -16.53 24.35 -28.83
CA VAL A 181 -17.49 24.54 -29.95
C VAL A 181 -18.12 25.93 -29.88
N GLU A 182 -18.62 26.35 -28.70
CA GLU A 182 -19.19 27.69 -28.50
C GLU A 182 -18.18 28.81 -28.83
N ALA A 183 -16.92 28.65 -28.44
CA ALA A 183 -15.84 29.58 -28.76
C ALA A 183 -15.53 29.62 -30.27
N MET A 184 -15.52 28.47 -30.96
CA MET A 184 -15.33 28.42 -32.41
C MET A 184 -16.45 29.13 -33.18
N GLU A 185 -17.71 28.97 -32.75
CA GLU A 185 -18.82 29.73 -33.34
C GLU A 185 -18.66 31.24 -33.14
N LEU A 186 -18.26 31.67 -31.93
CA LEU A 186 -18.03 33.09 -31.64
C LEU A 186 -16.92 33.67 -32.52
N ILE A 187 -15.83 32.93 -32.73
CA ILE A 187 -14.76 33.30 -33.66
C ILE A 187 -15.29 33.40 -35.10
N GLY A 188 -16.18 32.50 -35.51
CA GLY A 188 -16.88 32.57 -36.81
C GLY A 188 -17.69 33.87 -36.97
N ARG A 189 -18.54 34.19 -35.97
CA ARG A 189 -19.33 35.44 -35.94
C ARG A 189 -18.44 36.69 -35.98
N LEU A 190 -17.35 36.72 -35.20
CA LEU A 190 -16.41 37.84 -35.18
C LEU A 190 -15.69 38.04 -36.52
N LYS A 191 -15.30 36.97 -37.22
CA LYS A 191 -14.73 37.06 -38.58
C LYS A 191 -15.72 37.72 -39.56
N GLN A 192 -16.99 37.29 -39.53
CA GLN A 192 -18.04 37.90 -40.36
C GLN A 192 -18.24 39.39 -40.06
N CYS A 193 -18.22 39.80 -38.79
CA CYS A 193 -18.27 41.20 -38.39
C CYS A 193 -17.08 42.01 -38.94
N VAL A 194 -15.87 41.46 -38.89
CA VAL A 194 -14.66 42.11 -39.45
C VAL A 194 -14.79 42.32 -40.95
N ASP A 195 -15.32 41.35 -41.71
CA ASP A 195 -15.46 41.50 -43.15
C ASP A 195 -16.55 42.53 -43.54
N VAL A 196 -17.65 42.60 -42.78
CA VAL A 196 -18.65 43.69 -42.91
C VAL A 196 -18.02 45.06 -42.60
N LEU A 197 -17.18 45.17 -41.56
CA LEU A 197 -16.49 46.41 -41.23
C LEU A 197 -15.52 46.86 -42.33
N LYS A 198 -14.77 45.94 -42.95
CA LYS A 198 -13.91 46.26 -44.12
C LYS A 198 -14.72 46.79 -45.30
N GLN A 199 -15.86 46.17 -45.61
CA GLN A 199 -16.74 46.63 -46.69
C GLN A 199 -17.28 48.05 -46.41
N ASN A 200 -17.69 48.32 -45.16
CA ASN A 200 -18.15 49.63 -44.73
C ASN A 200 -17.03 50.70 -44.77
N GLU A 201 -15.80 50.34 -44.38
CA GLU A 201 -14.63 51.21 -44.45
C GLU A 201 -14.36 51.65 -45.91
N GLU A 202 -14.38 50.70 -46.84
CA GLU A 202 -14.11 50.98 -48.26
C GLU A 202 -15.24 51.80 -48.91
N ALA A 203 -16.50 51.50 -48.59
CA ALA A 203 -17.64 52.32 -49.01
C ALA A 203 -17.54 53.77 -48.48
N LEU A 204 -17.06 53.97 -47.24
CA LEU A 204 -16.82 55.29 -46.67
C LEU A 204 -15.64 56.02 -47.34
N LYS A 205 -14.55 55.33 -47.69
CA LYS A 205 -13.45 55.92 -48.48
C LYS A 205 -13.93 56.43 -49.83
N HIS A 206 -14.70 55.61 -50.56
CA HIS A 206 -15.27 56.01 -51.85
C HIS A 206 -16.23 57.20 -51.69
N LYS A 207 -17.12 57.19 -50.68
CA LYS A 207 -18.02 58.31 -50.39
C LYS A 207 -17.26 59.60 -50.03
N LYS A 208 -16.16 59.50 -49.28
CA LYS A 208 -15.27 60.62 -48.96
C LYS A 208 -14.63 61.19 -50.23
N GLN A 209 -14.07 60.35 -51.10
CA GLN A 209 -13.45 60.79 -52.36
C GLN A 209 -14.45 61.53 -53.25
N LYS A 210 -15.67 61.00 -53.41
CA LYS A 210 -16.74 61.68 -54.15
C LYS A 210 -17.06 63.05 -53.55
N CYS A 211 -17.27 63.12 -52.23
CA CYS A 211 -17.60 64.38 -51.55
C CYS A 211 -16.49 65.44 -51.68
N VAL A 212 -15.21 65.03 -51.66
CA VAL A 212 -14.08 65.92 -51.92
C VAL A 212 -14.11 66.45 -53.35
N ALA A 213 -14.37 65.60 -54.35
CA ALA A 213 -14.49 66.03 -55.74
C ALA A 213 -15.66 67.01 -55.96
N ASP A 214 -16.85 66.68 -55.42
CA ASP A 214 -18.04 67.54 -55.46
C ASP A 214 -17.77 68.91 -54.80
N HIS A 215 -17.04 68.92 -53.67
CA HIS A 215 -16.64 70.16 -52.98
C HIS A 215 -15.66 71.02 -53.80
N VAL A 216 -14.67 70.41 -54.46
CA VAL A 216 -13.74 71.16 -55.34
C VAL A 216 -14.48 71.84 -56.50
N VAL A 217 -15.42 71.13 -57.14
CA VAL A 217 -16.25 71.69 -58.22
C VAL A 217 -17.13 72.82 -57.71
N ALA A 218 -17.77 72.64 -56.54
CA ALA A 218 -18.60 73.67 -55.93
C ALA A 218 -17.80 74.93 -55.56
N SER A 219 -16.61 74.76 -54.96
CA SER A 219 -15.72 75.87 -54.57
C SER A 219 -15.23 76.67 -55.79
N LEU A 220 -14.85 76.00 -56.88
CA LEU A 220 -14.47 76.67 -58.14
C LEU A 220 -15.65 77.47 -58.72
N LYS A 221 -16.87 76.93 -58.66
CA LYS A 221 -18.08 77.65 -59.09
C LYS A 221 -18.36 78.88 -58.23
N VAL A 222 -18.21 78.78 -56.90
CA VAL A 222 -18.35 79.92 -55.97
C VAL A 222 -17.31 80.99 -56.28
N GLN A 223 -16.05 80.62 -56.51
CA GLN A 223 -14.98 81.57 -56.85
C GLN A 223 -15.27 82.30 -58.17
N ASN A 224 -15.68 81.59 -59.23
CA ASN A 224 -16.05 82.20 -60.50
C ASN A 224 -17.25 83.16 -60.37
N LEU A 225 -18.29 82.78 -59.62
CA LEU A 225 -19.45 83.64 -59.37
C LEU A 225 -19.08 84.87 -58.53
N HIS A 226 -18.19 84.74 -57.55
CA HIS A 226 -17.70 85.87 -56.78
C HIS A 226 -16.98 86.90 -57.67
N THR A 227 -16.07 86.45 -58.54
CA THR A 227 -15.41 87.32 -59.52
C THR A 227 -16.41 88.04 -60.44
N GLN A 228 -17.44 87.35 -60.92
CA GLN A 228 -18.50 87.96 -61.73
C GLN A 228 -19.31 89.01 -60.95
N VAL A 229 -19.62 88.74 -59.68
CA VAL A 229 -20.35 89.67 -58.81
C VAL A 229 -19.54 90.91 -58.48
N GLU A 230 -18.25 90.80 -58.19
CA GLU A 230 -17.40 91.99 -57.95
C GLU A 230 -17.24 92.83 -59.22
N ALA A 231 -17.01 92.21 -60.38
CA ALA A 231 -16.97 92.93 -61.65
C ALA A 231 -18.29 93.65 -61.97
N ALA A 232 -19.44 93.02 -61.67
CA ALA A 232 -20.75 93.68 -61.82
C ALA A 232 -20.93 94.85 -60.84
N LYS A 233 -20.43 94.77 -59.61
CA LYS A 233 -20.42 95.88 -58.65
C LYS A 233 -19.49 97.03 -59.05
N ASP A 234 -18.37 96.76 -59.72
CA ASP A 234 -17.51 97.80 -60.28
C ASP A 234 -18.26 98.58 -61.37
N VAL A 235 -18.91 97.87 -62.31
CA VAL A 235 -19.72 98.50 -63.38
C VAL A 235 -20.89 99.31 -62.80
N LEU A 236 -21.59 98.79 -61.79
CA LEU A 236 -22.69 99.52 -61.13
C LEU A 236 -22.19 100.82 -60.47
N ARG A 237 -21.04 100.79 -59.79
CA ARG A 237 -20.42 102.01 -59.21
C ARG A 237 -20.02 103.01 -60.29
N GLU A 238 -19.53 102.56 -61.44
CA GLU A 238 -19.21 103.46 -62.55
C GLU A 238 -20.47 104.12 -63.14
N ILE A 239 -21.57 103.37 -63.29
CA ILE A 239 -22.86 103.90 -63.74
C ILE A 239 -23.36 104.96 -62.75
N GLU A 240 -23.42 104.64 -61.46
CA GLU A 240 -23.86 105.55 -60.39
C GLU A 240 -22.99 106.83 -60.34
N GLN A 241 -21.68 106.72 -60.54
CA GLN A 241 -20.79 107.87 -60.64
C GLN A 241 -21.12 108.77 -61.85
N ARG A 242 -21.40 108.18 -63.01
CA ARG A 242 -21.77 108.93 -64.24
C ARG A 242 -23.14 109.59 -64.09
N GLU A 243 -24.12 108.93 -63.48
CA GLU A 243 -25.44 109.49 -63.19
C GLU A 243 -25.35 110.70 -62.24
N ASN A 244 -24.56 110.58 -61.18
CA ASN A 244 -24.30 111.68 -60.25
C ASN A 244 -23.59 112.87 -60.93
N GLN A 245 -22.62 112.62 -61.81
CA GLN A 245 -21.97 113.66 -62.61
C GLN A 245 -22.95 114.38 -63.55
N LEU A 246 -23.84 113.65 -64.22
CA LEU A 246 -24.88 114.21 -65.08
C LEU A 246 -25.85 115.10 -64.28
N SER A 247 -26.27 114.65 -63.09
CA SER A 247 -27.13 115.39 -62.17
C SER A 247 -26.49 116.72 -61.73
N MET A 248 -25.19 116.72 -61.40
CA MET A 248 -24.44 117.95 -61.10
C MET A 248 -24.30 118.88 -62.31
N ALA A 249 -24.05 118.34 -63.51
CA ALA A 249 -23.92 119.14 -64.73
C ALA A 249 -25.22 119.85 -65.10
N LEU A 250 -26.38 119.20 -64.87
CA LEU A 250 -27.71 119.75 -65.12
C LEU A 250 -28.19 120.75 -64.03
N SER A 251 -27.48 120.85 -62.90
CA SER A 251 -27.82 121.77 -61.80
C SER A 251 -26.90 123.00 -61.71
N LEU A 252 -25.97 123.17 -62.65
CA LEU A 252 -25.23 124.42 -62.84
C LEU A 252 -26.13 125.47 -63.54
N PRO A 253 -26.28 126.69 -62.99
CA PRO A 253 -27.05 127.74 -63.66
C PRO A 253 -26.30 128.24 -64.91
N LEU A 254 -27.01 128.37 -66.03
CA LEU A 254 -26.52 129.13 -67.19
C LEU A 254 -26.35 130.60 -66.78
N VAL A 255 -25.12 130.98 -66.45
CA VAL A 255 -24.69 132.39 -66.52
C VAL A 255 -24.31 132.67 -67.97
N ALA A 256 -25.10 133.54 -68.61
CA ALA A 256 -24.88 134.03 -69.96
C ALA A 256 -23.82 135.15 -70.00
#